data_AF-A0A2V3W247-F1
#
_entry.id   AF-A0A2V3W247-F1
#
_cell.length_a   1.000
_cell.length_b   1.000
_cell.length_c   1.000
_cell.angle_alpha   90.00
_cell.angle_beta   90.00
_cell.angle_gamma   90.00
#
_symmetry.space_group_name_H-M   'P 1'
#
loop_
_entity.id
_entity.type
_entity.pdbx_description
1 polymer ?
#
loop_
_entity_poly.entity_id
_entity_poly.type
_entity_poly.pdbx_seq_one_letter_code
_entity_poly.pdbx_strand_id
1 'polypeptide(L)' 'MKVRISDAYTNQEIFTYSINLGSANHHLLDQDYFEEAWTNAVKDKLVNQDRREEYKFEIVIEQNQGTH' A
#
# COMPACT_ATOMS: atom_id res chain seq x y z
N MET A 1 -5.31 -0.75 7.60
CA MET A 1 -5.61 -0.15 6.28
C MET A 1 -5.13 -1.07 5.18
N LYS A 2 -5.72 -1.01 3.99
CA LYS A 2 -5.19 -1.72 2.81
C LYS A 2 -4.38 -0.74 1.97
N VAL A 3 -3.19 -1.14 1.56
CA VAL A 3 -2.32 -0.38 0.66
C VAL A 3 -2.16 -1.15 -0.63
N ARG A 4 -2.60 -0.57 -1.74
CA ARG A 4 -2.38 -1.10 -3.07
C ARG A 4 -1.06 -0.59 -3.62
N ILE A 5 -0.27 -1.50 -4.16
CA ILE A 5 0.93 -1.20 -4.93
C ILE A 5 0.65 -1.52 -6.39
N SER A 6 0.86 -0.53 -7.26
CA SER A 6 0.64 -0.65 -8.70
C SER A 6 1.85 -0.13 -9.47
N ASP A 7 2.06 -0.63 -10.67
CA ASP A 7 3.06 -0.08 -11.59
C ASP A 7 2.66 1.33 -12.04
N ALA A 8 3.59 2.28 -11.97
CA ALA A 8 3.29 3.69 -12.21
C ALA A 8 2.98 4.01 -13.68
N TYR A 9 3.50 3.20 -14.60
CA TYR A 9 3.38 3.41 -16.05
C TYR A 9 2.12 2.76 -16.62
N THR A 10 1.86 1.52 -16.23
CA THR A 10 0.75 0.70 -16.71
C THR A 10 -0.49 0.79 -15.83
N ASN A 11 -0.36 1.33 -14.61
CA ASN A 11 -1.37 1.30 -13.55
C ASN A 11 -1.89 -0.13 -13.25
N GLN A 12 -1.11 -1.16 -13.59
CA GLN A 12 -1.45 -2.53 -13.26
C GLN A 12 -1.21 -2.77 -11.77
N GLU A 13 -2.23 -3.30 -11.09
CA GLU A 13 -2.08 -3.73 -9.69
C GLU A 13 -1.07 -4.87 -9.61
N ILE A 14 -0.07 -4.70 -8.75
CA ILE A 14 0.91 -5.74 -8.45
C ILE A 14 0.40 -6.55 -7.26
N PHE A 15 0.08 -5.86 -6.16
CA PHE A 15 -0.42 -6.49 -4.95
C PHE A 15 -1.08 -5.49 -4.00
N THR A 16 -1.95 -5.98 -3.13
CA THR A 16 -2.58 -5.19 -2.06
C THR A 16 -2.26 -5.79 -0.70
N TYR A 17 -1.60 -5.01 0.16
CA TYR A 17 -1.24 -5.41 1.52
C TYR A 17 -2.25 -4.89 2.54
N SER A 18 -2.64 -5.75 3.48
CA SER A 18 -3.40 -5.33 4.66
C SER A 18 -2.40 -4.97 5.78
N ILE A 19 -2.17 -3.69 5.96
CA ILE A 19 -1.20 -3.15 6.92
C ILE A 19 -1.93 -2.78 8.22
N ASN A 20 -1.40 -3.29 9.33
CA ASN A 20 -1.91 -3.01 10.68
C ASN A 20 -0.75 -2.54 11.57
N LEU A 21 -0.57 -1.21 11.64
CA LEU A 21 0.47 -0.56 12.45
C LEU A 21 0.07 -0.41 13.93
N GLY A 22 -1.09 -0.96 14.33
CA GLY A 22 -1.60 -0.88 15.69
C GLY A 22 -2.20 0.49 16.05
N SER A 23 -3.25 0.49 16.88
CA SER A 23 -3.98 1.70 17.30
C SER A 23 -3.24 2.55 18.35
N ALA A 24 -1.97 2.25 18.65
CA ALA A 24 -1.24 2.85 19.75
C ALA A 24 -0.76 4.29 19.47
N ASN A 25 -0.67 4.68 18.19
CA ASN A 25 -0.26 6.02 17.79
C ASN A 25 -1.42 6.75 17.11
N HIS A 26 -1.96 7.78 17.76
CA HIS A 26 -2.98 8.68 17.20
C HIS A 26 -2.48 9.52 16.01
N HIS A 27 -1.22 9.34 15.57
CA HIS A 27 -0.54 10.16 14.56
C HIS A 27 0.00 9.34 13.38
N LEU A 28 -0.53 8.12 13.14
CA LEU A 28 -0.14 7.36 11.94
C LEU A 28 -0.54 8.12 10.68
N LEU A 29 0.43 8.44 9.84
CA LEU A 29 0.24 9.09 8.54
C LEU A 29 0.11 8.03 7.45
N ASP A 30 -0.47 8.38 6.31
CA ASP A 30 -0.54 7.48 5.13
C ASP A 30 0.85 6.97 4.72
N GLN A 31 1.88 7.80 4.95
CA GLN A 31 3.28 7.46 4.69
C GLN A 31 3.74 6.23 5.49
N ASP A 32 3.39 6.11 6.77
CA ASP A 32 3.77 4.95 7.58
C ASP A 32 3.24 3.65 6.98
N TYR A 33 1.99 3.67 6.48
CA TYR A 33 1.38 2.53 5.82
C TYR A 33 2.06 2.20 4.49
N PHE A 34 2.46 3.22 3.71
CA PHE A 34 3.19 3.03 2.46
C PHE A 34 4.57 2.43 2.68
N GLU A 35 5.29 2.85 3.72
CA GLU A 35 6.61 2.30 4.05
C GLU A 35 6.54 0.84 4.48
N GLU A 36 5.54 0.47 5.28
CA GLU A 36 5.33 -0.92 5.67
C GLU A 36 4.91 -1.79 4.46
N ALA A 37 4.00 -1.29 3.60
CA ALA A 37 3.62 -1.99 2.38
C ALA A 37 4.82 -2.19 1.43
N TRP A 38 5.66 -1.17 1.28
CA TRP A 38 6.88 -1.25 0.47
C TRP A 38 7.85 -2.30 1.01
N THR A 39 8.10 -2.29 2.32
CA THR A 39 9.02 -3.23 2.97
C THR A 39 8.57 -4.68 2.77
N ASN A 40 7.27 -4.94 2.91
CA ASN A 40 6.71 -6.27 2.63
C ASN A 40 6.85 -6.65 1.16
N ALA A 41 6.52 -5.74 0.23
CA ALA A 41 6.65 -6.00 -1.21
C ALA A 41 8.09 -6.32 -1.65
N VAL A 42 9.08 -5.61 -1.11
CA VAL A 42 10.50 -5.89 -1.36
C VAL A 42 10.89 -7.25 -0.79
N LYS A 43 10.46 -7.56 0.45
CA LYS A 43 10.74 -8.83 1.11
C LYS A 43 10.15 -10.02 0.35
N ASP A 44 8.94 -9.87 -0.17
CA ASP A 44 8.24 -10.88 -0.98
C ASP A 44 8.72 -10.92 -2.44
N LYS A 45 9.69 -10.06 -2.81
CA LYS A 45 10.28 -9.94 -4.16
C LYS A 45 9.26 -9.65 -5.26
N LEU A 46 8.17 -8.95 -4.91
CA LEU A 46 7.12 -8.54 -5.84
C LEU A 46 7.44 -7.22 -6.55
N VAL A 47 8.38 -6.45 -6.00
CA VAL A 47 8.84 -5.16 -6.54
C VAL A 47 10.37 -5.11 -6.53
N ASN A 48 10.93 -4.26 -7.40
CA ASN A 48 12.37 -3.99 -7.41
C ASN A 48 12.69 -2.86 -6.42
N GLN A 49 13.47 -3.17 -5.38
CA GLN A 49 13.83 -2.20 -4.33
C GLN A 49 14.55 -0.94 -4.85
N ASP A 50 15.31 -1.08 -5.95
CA ASP A 50 16.07 0.01 -6.54
C ASP A 50 15.21 0.93 -7.43
N ARG A 51 13.94 0.56 -7.63
CA ARG A 51 13.02 1.22 -8.57
C ARG A 51 11.72 1.67 -7.91
N ARG A 52 11.80 2.17 -6.68
CA ARG A 52 10.62 2.62 -5.91
C ARG A 52 9.75 3.62 -6.67
N GLU A 53 10.38 4.51 -7.45
CA GLU A 53 9.69 5.53 -8.26
C GLU A 53 8.85 4.95 -9.41
N GLU A 54 9.11 3.71 -9.83
CA GLU A 54 8.30 3.01 -10.83
C GLU A 54 6.98 2.47 -10.24
N TYR A 55 6.76 2.61 -8.93
CA TYR A 55 5.58 2.09 -8.24
C TYR A 55 4.75 3.19 -7.58
N LYS A 56 3.43 3.02 -7.61
CA LYS A 56 2.45 3.87 -6.95
C LYS A 56 1.86 3.15 -5.74
N PHE A 57 1.59 3.93 -4.70
CA PHE A 57 1.00 3.46 -3.44
C PHE A 57 -0.31 4.19 -3.22
N GLU A 58 -1.38 3.45 -2.96
CA GLU A 58 -2.71 4.02 -2.75
C GLU A 58 -3.38 3.35 -1.54
N ILE A 59 -3.96 4.15 -0.65
CA ILE A 59 -4.79 3.61 0.43
C ILE A 59 -6.13 3.18 -0.17
N VAL A 60 -6.41 1.88 -0.11
CA VAL A 60 -7.72 1.33 -0.49
C VAL A 60 -8.59 1.37 0.75
N ILE A 61 -9.41 2.41 0.84
CA ILE A 61 -10.53 2.45 1.78
C ILE A 61 -11.64 1.69 1.07
N GLU A 62 -12.02 0.51 1.57
CA GLU A 62 -13.22 -0.17 1.11
C GLU A 62 -14.40 0.77 1.41
N GLN A 63 -14.78 1.57 0.43
CA GLN A 63 -16.04 2.30 0.51
C GLN A 63 -17.11 1.22 0.52
N ASN A 64 -17.61 0.95 1.72
CA ASN A 64 -18.80 0.17 1.95
C ASN A 64 -19.85 0.76 0.99
N GLN A 65 -20.12 0.08 -0.12
CA GLN A 65 -21.18 0.49 -1.04
C GLN A 65 -22.46 0.42 -0.23
N GLY A 66 -22.89 1.60 0.25
CA GLY A 66 -24.16 1.76 0.92
C GLY A 66 -25.24 1.31 -0.04
N THR A 67 -25.79 0.13 0.19
CA THR A 67 -27.15 -0.20 -0.19
C THR A 67 -28.07 0.82 0.46
N HIS A 68 -28.67 1.72 -0.33
CA HIS A 68 -30.07 2.14 -0.16
C HIS A 68 -30.57 2.95 -1.36
#